data_AF-A0A399HSH4-F1
#
_entry.id   AF-A0A399HSH4-F1
#
_cell.length_a   1.000
_cell.length_b   1.000
_cell.length_c   1.000
_cell.angle_alpha   90.00
_cell.angle_beta   90.00
_cell.angle_gamma   90.00
#
_symmetry.space_group_name_H-M   'P 1'
#
loop_
_entity.id
_entity.type
_entity.pdbx_description
1 polymer ?
#
loop_
_entity_poly.entity_id
_entity_poly.type
_entity_poly.pdbx_seq_one_letter_code
_entity_poly.pdbx_strand_id
1 'polypeptide(L)'
;MSTLKVAIEQSHSSALKSTSQNAEFTPHEDFDVAIIWHNMYAQSNFTTFRKESQGPIDGNLVGFAKVSESGIFEEVLGVSASEHMFCVTVVCTKNKEDGVSEQIGSVL
;
A
#
# COMPACT_ATOMS: atom_id res chain seq x y z
N MET A 1 12.27 22.18 -5.24
CA MET A 1 12.43 20.84 -4.62
C MET A 1 11.60 20.83 -3.35
N SER A 2 10.39 20.26 -3.40
CA SER A 2 9.51 20.15 -2.23
C SER A 2 9.81 18.86 -1.49
N THR A 3 9.97 18.95 -0.17
CA THR A 3 10.19 17.82 0.73
C THR A 3 8.84 17.19 1.08
N LEU A 4 8.65 15.90 0.76
CA LEU A 4 7.48 15.13 1.18
C LEU A 4 7.50 14.98 2.71
N LYS A 5 6.41 15.35 3.38
CA LYS A 5 6.17 15.03 4.80
C LYS A 5 5.18 13.88 4.86
N VAL A 6 5.67 12.66 5.05
CA VAL A 6 4.81 11.50 5.30
C VAL A 6 4.37 11.56 6.76
N ALA A 7 3.07 11.77 7.00
CA ALA A 7 2.47 11.61 8.31
C ALA A 7 2.07 10.13 8.46
N ILE A 8 2.80 9.39 9.32
CA ILE A 8 2.42 8.05 9.73
C ILE A 8 1.58 8.21 11.00
N GLU A 9 0.26 8.16 10.89
CA GLU A 9 -0.61 8.05 12.06
C GLU A 9 -0.68 6.57 12.48
N GLN A 10 0.01 6.22 13.57
CA GLN A 10 -0.16 4.93 14.24
C GLN A 10 -1.40 5.00 15.14
N SER A 11 -2.48 4.30 14.76
CA SER A 11 -3.61 4.11 15.65
C SER A 11 -3.26 3.07 16.71
N HIS A 12 -2.99 3.50 17.94
CA HIS A 12 -2.83 2.59 19.09
C HIS A 12 -4.20 2.05 19.51
N SER A 13 -4.44 0.76 19.31
CA SER A 13 -5.56 0.05 19.95
C SER A 13 -5.23 -0.19 21.42
N SER A 14 -5.97 0.45 22.32
CA SER A 14 -5.87 0.19 23.76
C SER A 14 -6.71 -1.04 24.13
N ALA A 15 -6.18 -2.24 23.92
CA ALA A 15 -6.77 -3.49 24.42
C ALA A 15 -6.23 -3.81 25.83
N LEU A 16 -7.16 -4.14 26.72
CA LEU A 16 -6.95 -4.37 28.15
C LEU A 16 -5.91 -5.46 28.45
N LYS A 17 -5.09 -5.19 29.48
CA LYS A 17 -4.04 -6.05 30.02
C LYS A 17 -4.63 -7.35 30.59
N SER A 18 -4.43 -8.47 29.89
CA SER A 18 -4.71 -9.84 30.38
C SER A 18 -3.38 -10.57 30.62
N THR A 19 -3.26 -11.16 31.81
CA THR A 19 -2.07 -11.78 32.40
C THR A 19 -1.56 -13.03 31.69
N SER A 20 -0.23 -13.10 31.58
CA SER A 20 0.67 -14.22 31.27
C SER A 20 0.07 -15.61 30.98
N GLN A 21 0.15 -15.98 29.70
CA GLN A 21 0.62 -17.31 29.30
C GLN A 21 1.74 -17.10 28.29
N ASN A 22 2.73 -17.99 28.33
CA ASN A 22 3.86 -18.04 27.42
C ASN A 22 3.33 -18.41 26.03
N ALA A 23 2.66 -17.46 25.36
CA ALA A 23 2.28 -17.58 23.97
C ALA A 23 3.57 -17.38 23.20
N GLU A 24 4.20 -18.48 22.84
CA GLU A 24 5.07 -18.55 21.68
C GLU A 24 4.40 -17.70 20.60
N PHE A 25 5.03 -16.57 20.25
CA PHE A 25 4.57 -15.73 19.16
C PHE A 25 4.79 -16.56 17.90
N THR A 26 3.79 -17.35 17.53
CA THR A 26 3.69 -17.89 16.19
C THR A 26 3.34 -16.69 15.32
N PRO A 27 4.27 -16.16 14.50
CA PRO A 27 3.89 -15.11 13.56
C PRO A 27 2.75 -15.69 12.72
N HIS A 28 1.62 -15.00 12.63
CA HIS A 28 0.57 -15.40 11.71
C HIS A 28 1.21 -15.51 10.32
N GLU A 29 1.18 -16.70 9.72
CA GLU A 29 1.71 -16.93 8.37
C GLU A 29 0.82 -16.29 7.28
N ASP A 30 -0.28 -15.64 7.69
CA ASP A 30 -1.20 -14.88 6.84
C ASP A 30 -0.60 -13.51 6.48
N PHE A 31 0.49 -13.52 5.72
CA PHE A 31 1.11 -12.28 5.20
C PHE A 31 0.40 -11.75 3.94
N ASP A 32 -0.71 -12.34 3.54
CA ASP A 32 -1.48 -11.98 2.34
C ASP A 32 -2.43 -10.81 2.67
N VAL A 33 -1.90 -9.59 2.67
CA VAL A 33 -2.69 -8.36 2.80
C VAL A 33 -3.25 -7.91 1.46
N ALA A 34 -4.41 -7.27 1.48
CA ALA A 34 -4.97 -6.68 0.27
C ALA A 34 -4.18 -5.42 -0.12
N ILE A 35 -3.52 -5.46 -1.28
CA ILE A 35 -2.89 -4.28 -1.88
C ILE A 35 -3.89 -3.59 -2.80
N ILE A 36 -4.13 -2.30 -2.58
CA ILE A 36 -5.09 -1.50 -3.32
C ILE A 36 -4.39 -0.24 -3.82
N TRP A 37 -4.50 0.03 -5.12
CA TRP A 37 -4.16 1.32 -5.70
C TRP A 37 -5.45 1.98 -6.17
N HIS A 38 -5.75 3.16 -5.66
CA HIS A 38 -6.95 3.91 -5.96
C HIS A 38 -6.59 5.23 -6.63
N ASN A 39 -7.09 5.45 -7.84
CA ASN A 39 -6.87 6.68 -8.58
C ASN A 39 -8.05 7.63 -8.42
N MET A 40 -7.75 8.88 -8.09
CA MET A 40 -8.75 9.94 -7.95
C MET A 40 -9.02 10.69 -9.28
N TYR A 41 -8.24 10.44 -10.32
CA TYR A 41 -8.41 11.11 -11.62
C TYR A 41 -9.53 10.48 -12.46
N ALA A 42 -10.71 11.10 -12.44
CA ALA A 42 -11.93 10.55 -13.03
C ALA A 42 -11.89 10.31 -14.54
N GLN A 43 -10.98 10.95 -15.29
CA GLN A 43 -10.89 10.79 -16.75
C GLN A 43 -9.99 9.62 -17.18
N SER A 44 -9.24 9.03 -16.26
CA SER A 44 -8.44 7.82 -16.53
C SER A 44 -9.30 6.56 -16.36
N ASN A 45 -9.07 5.55 -17.21
CA ASN A 45 -9.67 4.23 -17.05
C ASN A 45 -8.99 3.38 -15.94
N PHE A 46 -7.85 3.83 -15.40
CA PHE A 46 -7.22 3.29 -14.22
C PHE A 46 -7.94 3.84 -13.00
N THR A 47 -8.98 3.17 -12.53
CA THR A 47 -9.77 3.59 -11.36
C THR A 47 -9.27 2.93 -10.09
N THR A 48 -9.19 1.61 -10.08
CA THR A 48 -8.69 0.82 -8.95
C THR A 48 -7.98 -0.42 -9.46
N PHE A 49 -6.87 -0.75 -8.81
CA PHE A 49 -6.15 -2.01 -8.96
C PHE A 49 -6.07 -2.69 -7.59
N ARG A 50 -6.33 -3.99 -7.56
CA ARG A 50 -6.30 -4.80 -6.35
C ARG A 50 -5.52 -6.07 -6.60
N LYS A 51 -4.66 -6.43 -5.66
CA LYS A 51 -3.88 -7.68 -5.64
C LYS A 51 -3.72 -8.15 -4.21
N GLU A 52 -3.58 -9.45 -4.01
CA GLU A 52 -3.11 -9.99 -2.73
C GLU A 52 -1.58 -9.87 -2.70
N SER A 53 -1.02 -9.48 -1.55
CA SER A 53 0.44 -9.48 -1.40
C SER A 53 0.98 -10.90 -1.45
N GLN A 54 2.26 -11.01 -1.74
CA GLN A 54 3.01 -12.26 -1.66
C GLN A 54 4.15 -12.02 -0.67
N GLY A 55 3.84 -12.13 0.62
CA GLY A 55 4.78 -11.87 1.71
C GLY A 55 4.53 -10.56 2.47
N PRO A 56 5.46 -10.19 3.36
CA PRO A 56 5.23 -9.19 4.40
C PRO A 56 5.10 -7.77 3.83
N ILE A 57 4.47 -6.90 4.63
CA ILE A 57 4.19 -5.51 4.26
C ILE A 57 5.44 -4.70 3.89
N ASP A 58 6.60 -5.06 4.43
CA ASP A 58 7.89 -4.44 4.10
C ASP A 58 8.20 -4.55 2.60
N GLY A 59 7.88 -5.69 1.98
CA GLY A 59 8.00 -5.89 0.54
C GLY A 59 7.08 -4.96 -0.25
N ASN A 60 5.84 -4.78 0.22
CA ASN A 60 4.86 -3.88 -0.40
C ASN A 60 5.30 -2.42 -0.32
N LEU A 61 5.90 -2.01 0.81
CA LEU A 61 6.47 -0.67 0.99
C LEU A 61 7.64 -0.41 0.03
N VAL A 62 8.53 -1.38 -0.15
CA VAL A 62 9.61 -1.30 -1.15
C VAL A 62 9.05 -1.22 -2.57
N GLY A 63 8.03 -2.03 -2.88
CA GLY A 63 7.36 -1.99 -4.18
C GLY A 63 6.71 -0.63 -4.46
N PHE A 64 6.00 -0.08 -3.47
CA PHE A 64 5.45 1.27 -3.50
C PHE A 64 6.54 2.32 -3.80
N ALA A 65 7.67 2.29 -3.09
CA ALA A 65 8.75 3.25 -3.29
C ALA A 65 9.27 3.22 -4.74
N LYS A 66 9.49 2.02 -5.30
CA LYS A 66 9.93 1.85 -6.70
C LYS A 66 8.94 2.42 -7.72
N VAL A 67 7.64 2.23 -7.49
CA VAL A 67 6.60 2.78 -8.39
C VAL A 67 6.50 4.29 -8.22
N SER A 68 6.64 4.80 -6.99
CA SER A 68 6.66 6.25 -6.77
C SER A 68 7.86 6.91 -7.45
N GLU A 69 9.03 6.27 -7.43
CA GLU A 69 10.25 6.76 -8.06
C GLU A 69 10.19 6.74 -9.59
N SER A 70 9.34 5.89 -10.19
CA SER A 70 9.19 5.83 -11.65
C SER A 70 8.51 7.05 -12.25
N GLY A 71 7.83 7.86 -11.41
CA GLY A 71 7.07 9.03 -11.85
C GLY A 71 5.83 8.68 -12.69
N ILE A 72 5.32 7.45 -12.58
CA ILE A 72 4.10 7.06 -13.30
C ILE A 72 2.83 7.73 -12.77
N PHE A 73 2.85 8.13 -11.51
CA PHE A 73 1.80 8.93 -10.88
C PHE A 73 2.23 10.38 -10.76
N GLU A 74 1.32 11.29 -11.09
CA GLU A 74 1.58 12.72 -10.91
C GLU A 74 1.66 13.09 -9.43
N GLU A 75 0.85 12.43 -8.58
CA GLU A 75 0.79 12.70 -7.15
C GLU A 75 0.38 11.47 -6.34
N VAL A 76 1.01 11.27 -5.17
CA VAL A 76 0.53 10.34 -4.15
C VAL A 76 -0.21 11.15 -3.09
N LEU A 77 -1.51 10.94 -2.99
CA LEU A 77 -2.39 11.67 -2.07
C LEU A 77 -2.37 11.07 -0.66
N GLY A 78 -2.14 9.77 -0.54
CA GLY A 78 -2.07 9.10 0.75
C GLY A 78 -1.68 7.62 0.65
N VAL A 79 -1.11 7.12 1.74
CA VAL A 79 -0.79 5.71 1.94
C VAL A 79 -1.41 5.28 3.27
N SER A 80 -2.14 4.17 3.27
CA SER A 80 -2.76 3.60 4.46
C SER A 80 -2.38 2.13 4.57
N ALA A 81 -1.85 1.73 5.71
CA ALA A 81 -1.36 0.38 5.96
C ALA A 81 -1.96 -0.16 7.27
N SER A 82 -2.38 -1.43 7.25
CA SER A 82 -2.95 -2.14 8.39
C SER A 82 -2.62 -3.64 8.26
N GLU A 83 -3.00 -4.43 9.27
CA GLU A 83 -2.81 -5.87 9.30
C GLU A 83 -3.45 -6.61 8.11
N HIS A 84 -4.46 -6.03 7.45
CA HIS A 84 -5.19 -6.69 6.38
C HIS A 84 -5.16 -5.93 5.04
N MET A 85 -4.58 -4.73 5.02
CA MET A 85 -4.68 -3.85 3.87
C MET A 85 -3.49 -2.91 3.74
N PHE A 86 -3.00 -2.77 2.50
CA PHE A 86 -2.07 -1.76 2.06
C PHE A 86 -2.71 -0.97 0.90
N CYS A 87 -3.16 0.26 1.16
CA CYS A 87 -3.86 1.09 0.19
C CYS A 87 -3.05 2.35 -0.15
N VAL A 88 -2.91 2.63 -1.44
CA VAL A 88 -2.26 3.84 -1.96
C VAL A 88 -3.28 4.61 -2.79
N THR A 89 -3.50 5.87 -2.43
CA THR A 89 -4.37 6.78 -3.18
C THR A 89 -3.50 7.73 -3.99
N VAL A 90 -3.74 7.82 -5.30
CA VAL A 90 -2.91 8.56 -6.25
C VAL A 90 -3.75 9.42 -7.19
N VAL A 91 -3.10 10.35 -7.86
CA VAL A 91 -3.55 10.97 -9.11
C VAL A 91 -2.74 10.35 -10.24
N CYS A 92 -3.43 9.75 -11.20
CA CYS A 92 -2.85 9.17 -12.40
C CYS A 92 -3.64 9.60 -13.64
N THR A 93 -3.07 10.45 -14.48
CA THR A 93 -3.74 10.85 -15.74
C THR A 93 -3.68 9.77 -16.82
N LYS A 94 -2.71 8.86 -16.71
CA LYS A 94 -2.50 7.73 -17.62
C LYS A 94 -3.55 6.65 -17.44
N ASN A 95 -3.86 5.95 -18.53
CA ASN A 95 -4.73 4.79 -18.54
C ASN A 95 -3.99 3.51 -18.13
N LYS A 96 -4.74 2.46 -17.84
CA LYS A 96 -4.22 1.13 -17.44
C LYS A 96 -3.22 0.58 -18.44
N GLU A 97 -3.49 0.78 -19.73
CA GLU A 97 -2.73 0.26 -20.87
C GLU A 97 -1.48 1.11 -21.16
N ASP A 98 -1.37 2.31 -20.59
CA ASP A 98 -0.21 3.21 -20.76
C ASP A 98 0.97 2.82 -19.83
N GLY A 99 1.05 1.54 -19.44
CA GLY A 99 2.09 0.98 -18.58
C GLY A 99 1.79 1.02 -17.07
N VAL A 100 0.65 1.57 -16.64
CA VAL A 100 0.27 1.66 -15.21
C VAL A 100 0.12 0.28 -14.59
N SER A 101 -0.61 -0.61 -15.25
CA SER A 101 -0.88 -1.95 -14.71
C SER A 101 0.37 -2.82 -14.65
N GLU A 102 1.23 -2.72 -15.67
CA GLU A 102 2.50 -3.46 -15.73
C GLU A 102 3.44 -2.99 -14.62
N GLN A 103 3.58 -1.68 -14.46
CA GLN A 103 4.48 -1.13 -13.46
C GLN A 103 4.04 -1.49 -12.03
N ILE A 104 2.76 -1.35 -11.71
CA ILE A 104 2.21 -1.77 -10.40
C ILE A 104 2.36 -3.29 -10.21
N GLY A 105 2.09 -4.08 -11.25
CA GLY A 105 2.18 -5.55 -11.19
C GLY A 105 3.60 -6.11 -11.14
N SER A 106 4.62 -5.33 -11.52
CA SER A 106 6.02 -5.78 -11.56
C SER A 106 6.73 -5.76 -10.21
N VAL A 107 6.20 -5.01 -9.25
CA VAL A 107 6.83 -4.73 -7.94
C VAL A 107 6.06 -5.30 -6.75
N LEU A 108 4.89 -5.90 -7.01
CA LEU A 108 3.96 -6.47 -6.04
C LEU A 108 3.58 -7.87 -6.48
#